data_AF-A0A925M6G7-F1
#
_entry.id   AF-A0A925M6G7-F1
#
_cell.length_a   1.000
_cell.length_b   1.000
_cell.length_c   1.000
_cell.angle_alpha   90.00
_cell.angle_beta   90.00
_cell.angle_gamma   90.00
#
_symmetry.space_group_name_H-M   'P 1'
#
loop_
_entity.id
_entity.type
_entity.pdbx_description
1 polymer ?
#
loop_
_entity_poly.entity_id
_entity_poly.type
_entity_poly.pdbx_seq_one_letter_code
_entity_poly.pdbx_strand_id
1 'polypeptide(L)'
;MTGLLIDRWRGIAVGLVVFLAAAVAFRWARHTAGYWTIDDAGITYAAAFELADHGSLAAYVEGPPVESYSNPLVFFVVAALRALGQFDPIVTHVRIEMGLFAAMAVLVWSLLRRLGGELAAVVGAALFIAMQLIATPAWIWYGSGLENVWVATGLVLLLWICLRTGRGVALGPAWGAAAFLVALTRPESPVYVAG
;
A
#
# COMPACT_ATOMS: atom_id res chain seq x y z
N MET A 1 -18.47 10.46 29.82
CA MET A 1 -18.61 9.53 28.67
C MET A 1 -18.82 10.25 27.34
N THR A 2 -19.56 11.36 27.29
CA THR A 2 -19.82 12.15 26.07
C THR A 2 -18.57 12.73 25.40
N GLY A 3 -17.61 13.29 26.17
CA GLY A 3 -16.37 13.84 25.60
C GLY A 3 -15.50 12.82 24.85
N LEU A 4 -15.39 11.60 25.38
CA LEU A 4 -14.56 10.53 24.81
C LEU A 4 -15.14 9.99 23.49
N LEU A 5 -16.48 10.03 23.36
CA LEU A 5 -17.17 9.72 22.10
C LEU A 5 -16.97 10.82 21.06
N ILE A 6 -17.09 12.09 21.46
CA ILE A 6 -16.89 13.24 20.56
C ILE A 6 -15.46 13.26 20.01
N ASP A 7 -14.46 13.03 20.84
CA ASP A 7 -13.05 12.98 20.41
C ASP A 7 -12.76 11.81 19.45
N ARG A 8 -13.44 10.68 19.65
CA ARG A 8 -13.36 9.53 18.75
C ARG A 8 -13.97 9.84 17.39
N TRP A 9 -15.17 10.39 17.35
CA TRP A 9 -15.85 10.78 16.10
C TRP A 9 -15.10 11.86 15.34
N ARG A 10 -14.58 12.87 16.05
CA ARG A 10 -13.72 13.89 15.46
C ARG A 10 -12.48 13.28 14.83
N GLY A 11 -11.82 12.36 15.53
CA GLY A 11 -10.66 11.65 14.97
C GLY A 11 -10.99 10.87 13.71
N ILE A 12 -12.11 10.14 13.70
CA ILE A 12 -12.57 9.40 12.52
C ILE A 12 -12.85 10.35 11.36
N ALA A 13 -13.57 11.46 11.61
CA ALA A 13 -13.88 12.46 10.59
C ALA A 13 -12.61 13.08 9.98
N VAL A 14 -11.63 13.46 10.80
CA VAL A 14 -10.36 13.99 10.30
C VAL A 14 -9.59 12.93 9.51
N GLY A 15 -9.52 11.69 10.01
CA GLY A 15 -8.89 10.59 9.29
C GLY A 15 -9.53 10.35 7.91
N LEU A 16 -10.86 10.41 7.82
CA LEU A 16 -11.59 10.31 6.55
C LEU A 16 -11.28 11.48 5.62
N VAL A 17 -11.19 12.70 6.13
CA VAL A 17 -10.79 13.87 5.33
C VAL A 17 -9.37 13.73 4.81
N VAL A 18 -8.42 13.28 5.64
CA VAL A 18 -7.04 13.00 5.22
C VAL A 18 -7.00 11.92 4.14
N PHE A 19 -7.77 10.84 4.31
CA PHE A 19 -7.89 9.77 3.34
C PHE A 19 -8.38 10.28 1.98
N LEU A 20 -9.51 11.00 1.96
CA LEU A 20 -10.10 11.53 0.73
C LEU A 20 -9.18 12.55 0.06
N ALA A 21 -8.55 13.44 0.84
CA ALA A 21 -7.60 14.41 0.32
C ALA A 21 -6.39 13.72 -0.32
N ALA A 22 -5.82 12.70 0.33
CA ALA A 22 -4.70 11.93 -0.20
C ALA A 22 -5.08 11.16 -1.47
N ALA A 23 -6.25 10.52 -1.50
CA ALA A 23 -6.75 9.80 -2.67
C ALA A 23 -6.95 10.74 -3.87
N VAL A 24 -7.59 11.90 -3.65
CA VAL A 24 -7.80 12.92 -4.69
C VAL A 24 -6.47 13.49 -5.16
N ALA A 25 -5.55 13.81 -4.25
CA ALA A 25 -4.23 14.34 -4.61
C ALA A 25 -3.42 13.32 -5.41
N PHE A 26 -3.43 12.04 -5.04
CA PHE A 26 -2.75 10.98 -5.77
C PHE A 26 -3.33 10.80 -7.18
N ARG A 27 -4.66 10.71 -7.28
CA ARG A 27 -5.36 10.64 -8.57
C ARG A 27 -5.03 11.84 -9.45
N TRP A 28 -4.99 13.04 -8.87
CA TRP A 28 -4.60 14.24 -9.57
C TRP A 28 -3.13 14.19 -9.98
N ALA A 29 -2.18 13.82 -9.13
CA ALA A 29 -0.77 13.71 -9.55
C ALA A 29 -0.59 12.73 -10.72
N ARG A 30 -1.31 11.61 -10.71
CA ARG A 30 -1.27 10.58 -11.77
C ARG A 30 -2.07 10.92 -13.03
N HIS A 31 -2.95 11.92 -13.03
CA HIS A 31 -3.86 12.14 -14.16
C HIS A 31 -3.13 12.44 -15.49
N THR A 32 -1.94 13.03 -15.41
CA THR A 32 -1.11 13.35 -16.58
C THR A 32 -0.31 12.16 -17.10
N ALA A 33 -0.25 11.05 -16.36
CA ALA A 33 0.50 9.86 -16.72
C ALA A 33 -0.20 8.98 -17.78
N GLY A 34 -1.45 9.29 -18.13
CA GLY A 34 -2.25 8.50 -19.06
C GLY A 34 -2.41 7.05 -18.61
N TYR A 35 -2.18 6.11 -19.52
CA TYR A 35 -2.24 4.66 -19.27
C TYR A 35 -0.90 4.06 -18.83
N TRP A 36 -0.01 4.86 -18.25
CA TRP A 36 1.29 4.38 -17.83
C TRP A 36 1.18 3.33 -16.72
N THR A 37 1.46 2.09 -17.08
CA THR A 37 1.83 0.97 -16.22
C THR A 37 3.26 0.57 -16.55
N ILE A 38 4.09 0.26 -15.55
CA ILE A 38 5.46 -0.18 -15.81
C ILE A 38 5.43 -1.63 -16.31
N ASP A 39 6.31 -1.94 -17.27
CA ASP A 39 6.48 -3.28 -17.87
C ASP A 39 6.66 -4.38 -16.80
N ASP A 40 7.46 -4.10 -15.78
CA ASP A 40 7.74 -5.00 -14.64
C ASP A 40 6.47 -5.45 -13.88
N ALA A 41 5.46 -4.57 -13.75
CA ALA A 41 4.18 -4.96 -13.14
C ALA A 41 3.41 -5.96 -14.02
N GLY A 42 3.59 -5.87 -15.35
CA GLY A 42 3.01 -6.77 -16.33
C GLY A 42 3.46 -8.22 -16.15
N ILE A 43 4.71 -8.45 -15.75
CA ILE A 43 5.24 -9.80 -15.45
C ILE A 43 4.45 -10.43 -14.29
N THR A 44 4.24 -9.66 -13.21
CA THR A 44 3.46 -10.11 -12.06
C THR A 44 2.03 -10.42 -12.45
N TYR A 45 1.42 -9.57 -13.28
CA TYR A 45 0.03 -9.74 -13.72
C TYR A 45 -0.13 -10.94 -14.65
N ALA A 46 0.79 -11.14 -15.60
CA ALA A 46 0.78 -12.28 -16.49
C ALA A 46 0.88 -13.60 -15.70
N ALA A 47 1.79 -13.68 -14.73
CA ALA A 47 1.89 -14.84 -13.84
C ALA A 47 0.59 -15.05 -13.05
N ALA A 48 -0.01 -13.98 -12.52
CA ALA A 48 -1.24 -14.06 -11.76
C ALA A 48 -2.44 -14.50 -12.62
N PHE A 49 -2.46 -14.09 -13.89
CA PHE A 49 -3.49 -14.51 -14.86
C PHE A 49 -3.32 -15.97 -15.24
N GLU A 50 -2.09 -16.44 -15.47
CA GLU A 50 -1.82 -17.85 -15.73
C GLU A 50 -2.34 -18.73 -14.58
N LEU A 51 -2.07 -18.34 -13.33
CA LEU A 51 -2.60 -19.06 -12.17
C LEU A 51 -4.13 -19.01 -12.13
N ALA A 52 -4.73 -17.84 -12.31
CA ALA A 52 -6.18 -17.66 -12.17
C ALA A 52 -6.98 -18.32 -13.31
N ASP A 53 -6.50 -18.23 -14.54
CA ASP A 53 -7.19 -18.68 -15.75
C ASP A 53 -6.89 -20.16 -16.07
N HIS A 54 -5.71 -20.67 -15.67
CA HIS A 54 -5.23 -22.02 -16.02
C HIS A 54 -4.86 -22.91 -14.82
N GLY A 55 -4.86 -22.39 -13.60
CA GLY A 55 -4.60 -23.18 -12.38
C GLY A 55 -3.13 -23.61 -12.21
N SER A 56 -2.21 -23.03 -12.99
CA SER A 56 -0.81 -23.41 -13.03
C SER A 56 0.10 -22.24 -12.67
N LEU A 57 1.06 -22.49 -11.80
CA LEU A 57 2.27 -21.66 -11.72
C LEU A 57 3.26 -22.30 -12.67
N ALA A 58 3.26 -21.88 -13.94
CA ALA A 58 4.14 -22.48 -14.95
C ALA A 58 5.62 -22.28 -14.55
N ALA A 59 6.19 -23.27 -13.88
CA ALA A 59 7.62 -23.41 -13.74
C ALA A 59 8.13 -23.97 -15.07
N TYR A 60 8.77 -23.13 -15.89
CA TYR A 60 9.39 -23.54 -17.14
C TYR A 60 10.66 -24.36 -16.85
N VAL A 61 10.53 -25.52 -16.21
CA VAL A 61 11.65 -26.38 -15.78
C VAL A 61 12.43 -26.93 -16.98
N GLU A 62 11.75 -27.18 -18.10
CA GLU A 62 12.35 -27.71 -19.34
C GLU A 62 12.21 -26.74 -20.54
N GLY A 63 11.68 -25.53 -20.28
CA GLY A 63 11.46 -24.49 -21.30
C GLY A 63 12.54 -23.41 -21.32
N PRO A 64 12.44 -22.42 -22.22
CA PRO A 64 13.27 -21.23 -22.13
C PRO A 64 13.03 -20.53 -20.79
N PRO A 65 14.07 -19.97 -20.14
CA PRO A 65 13.89 -19.22 -18.91
C PRO A 65 12.89 -18.08 -19.10
N VAL A 66 11.87 -18.04 -18.24
CA VAL A 66 10.89 -16.96 -18.19
C VAL A 66 11.04 -16.25 -16.85
N GLU A 67 10.96 -14.93 -16.87
CA GLU A 67 10.99 -14.14 -15.65
C GLU A 67 9.76 -14.45 -14.78
N SER A 68 10.01 -14.72 -13.50
CA SER A 68 8.95 -14.98 -12.51
C SER A 68 8.63 -13.69 -11.74
N TYR A 69 7.56 -13.71 -10.94
CA TYR A 69 7.18 -12.57 -10.11
C TYR A 69 8.08 -12.48 -8.86
N SER A 70 8.34 -11.26 -8.39
CA SER A 70 9.16 -10.95 -7.20
C SER A 70 8.35 -10.45 -6.00
N ASN A 71 7.05 -10.21 -6.19
CA ASN A 71 6.14 -9.59 -5.22
C ASN A 71 4.91 -10.47 -4.89
N PRO A 72 5.10 -11.61 -4.19
CA PRO A 72 4.04 -12.59 -3.91
C PRO A 72 2.70 -12.04 -3.43
N LEU A 73 2.70 -11.00 -2.57
CA LEU A 73 1.44 -10.42 -2.10
C LEU A 73 0.63 -9.81 -3.25
N VAL A 74 1.28 -9.04 -4.12
CA VAL A 74 0.64 -8.40 -5.27
C VAL A 74 0.14 -9.48 -6.22
N PHE A 75 0.97 -10.48 -6.51
CA PHE A 75 0.61 -11.66 -7.30
C PHE A 75 -0.69 -12.31 -6.83
N PHE A 76 -0.80 -12.69 -5.55
CA PHE A 76 -1.99 -13.39 -5.04
C PHE A 76 -3.23 -12.49 -5.00
N VAL A 77 -3.08 -11.20 -4.71
CA VAL A 77 -4.21 -10.25 -4.75
C VAL A 77 -4.73 -10.10 -6.17
N VAL A 78 -3.84 -9.95 -7.16
CA VAL A 78 -4.21 -9.87 -8.58
C VAL A 78 -4.89 -11.15 -9.04
N ALA A 79 -4.32 -12.32 -8.70
CA ALA A 79 -4.89 -13.61 -9.07
C ALA A 79 -6.30 -13.80 -8.49
N ALA A 80 -6.51 -13.43 -7.22
CA ALA A 80 -7.82 -13.48 -6.59
C ALA A 80 -8.83 -12.53 -7.25
N LEU A 81 -8.45 -11.29 -7.53
CA LEU A 81 -9.32 -10.33 -8.22
C LEU A 81 -9.63 -10.76 -9.66
N ARG A 82 -8.66 -11.37 -10.35
CA ARG A 82 -8.83 -11.94 -11.69
C ARG A 82 -9.83 -13.09 -11.67
N ALA A 83 -9.69 -14.03 -10.74
CA ALA A 83 -10.62 -15.15 -10.56
C ALA A 83 -12.06 -14.68 -10.27
N LEU A 84 -12.22 -13.52 -9.63
CA LEU A 84 -13.52 -12.89 -9.36
C LEU A 84 -14.06 -12.03 -10.53
N GLY A 85 -13.32 -11.92 -11.64
CA GLY A 85 -13.67 -11.05 -12.77
C GLY A 85 -13.64 -9.56 -12.44
N GLN A 86 -12.91 -9.17 -11.40
CA GLN A 86 -12.83 -7.78 -10.91
C GLN A 86 -11.51 -7.09 -11.25
N PHE A 87 -10.53 -7.80 -11.80
CA PHE A 87 -9.23 -7.22 -12.10
C PHE A 87 -9.16 -6.62 -13.51
N ASP A 88 -8.96 -5.31 -13.57
CA ASP A 88 -8.53 -4.58 -14.75
C ASP A 88 -7.11 -4.04 -14.54
N PRO A 89 -6.14 -4.37 -15.41
CA PRO A 89 -4.74 -3.97 -15.26
C PRO A 89 -4.49 -2.47 -15.27
N ILE A 90 -5.49 -1.63 -15.57
CA ILE A 90 -5.37 -0.18 -15.63
C ILE A 90 -6.19 0.48 -14.52
N VAL A 91 -7.47 0.14 -14.43
CA VAL A 91 -8.42 0.81 -13.54
C VAL A 91 -8.34 0.24 -12.14
N THR A 92 -8.23 -1.08 -12.01
CA THR A 92 -8.30 -1.74 -10.70
C THR A 92 -7.03 -1.52 -9.90
N HIS A 93 -5.86 -1.63 -10.55
CA HIS A 93 -4.59 -1.40 -9.87
C HIS A 93 -4.49 0.05 -9.35
N VAL A 94 -4.80 1.07 -10.16
CA VAL A 94 -4.72 2.48 -9.74
C VAL A 94 -5.62 2.73 -8.53
N ARG A 95 -6.82 2.13 -8.48
CA ARG A 95 -7.73 2.27 -7.35
C ARG A 95 -7.16 1.66 -6.08
N ILE A 96 -6.51 0.50 -6.18
CA ILE A 96 -5.85 -0.15 -5.05
C ILE A 96 -4.69 0.71 -4.55
N GLU A 97 -3.81 1.17 -5.43
CA GLU A 97 -2.66 1.99 -5.08
C GLU A 97 -3.07 3.34 -4.49
N MET A 98 -4.10 3.97 -5.04
CA MET A 98 -4.70 5.19 -4.49
C MET A 98 -5.23 4.95 -3.07
N GLY A 99 -5.90 3.81 -2.85
CA GLY A 99 -6.39 3.41 -1.53
C GLY A 99 -5.25 3.15 -0.53
N LEU A 100 -4.19 2.47 -0.97
CA LEU A 100 -3.00 2.20 -0.16
C LEU A 100 -2.28 3.49 0.21
N PHE A 101 -2.05 4.39 -0.76
CA PHE A 101 -1.44 5.69 -0.51
C PHE A 101 -2.26 6.53 0.48
N ALA A 102 -3.58 6.55 0.32
CA ALA A 102 -4.48 7.24 1.23
C ALA A 102 -4.47 6.62 2.64
N ALA A 103 -4.44 5.28 2.74
CA ALA A 103 -4.29 4.59 4.02
C ALA A 103 -2.95 4.90 4.69
N MET A 104 -1.86 4.94 3.93
CA MET A 104 -0.54 5.35 4.40
C MET A 104 -0.56 6.77 4.98
N ALA A 105 -1.19 7.73 4.29
CA ALA A 105 -1.33 9.10 4.79
C ALA A 105 -2.13 9.17 6.11
N VAL A 106 -3.19 8.38 6.25
CA VAL A 106 -3.95 8.26 7.51
C VAL A 106 -3.10 7.65 8.63
N LEU A 107 -2.28 6.64 8.33
CA LEU A 107 -1.37 6.06 9.32
C LEU A 107 -0.34 7.08 9.79
N VAL A 108 0.26 7.85 8.87
CA VAL A 108 1.17 8.96 9.18
C VAL A 108 0.48 10.00 10.06
N TRP A 109 -0.72 10.46 9.69
CA TRP A 109 -1.53 11.36 10.53
C TRP A 109 -1.75 10.75 11.92
N SER A 110 -2.14 9.48 12.00
CA SER A 110 -2.41 8.82 13.29
C SER A 110 -1.17 8.70 14.17
N LEU A 111 0.02 8.55 13.58
CA LEU A 111 1.29 8.55 14.30
C LEU A 111 1.60 9.94 14.86
N LEU A 112 1.53 10.97 14.00
CA LEU A 112 1.86 12.35 14.35
C LEU A 112 0.88 12.98 15.35
N ARG A 113 -0.40 12.61 15.28
CA ARG A 113 -1.46 13.08 16.19
C ARG A 113 -1.12 12.83 17.65
N ARG A 114 -0.37 11.76 17.93
CA ARG A 114 0.04 11.39 19.28
C ARG A 114 1.29 12.10 19.78
N LEU A 115 2.03 12.75 18.88
CA LEU A 115 3.27 13.45 19.20
C LEU A 115 3.03 14.97 19.34
N GLY A 116 2.27 15.56 18.43
CA GLY A 116 2.08 17.02 18.36
C GLY A 116 0.63 17.49 18.40
N GLY A 117 -0.34 16.59 18.64
CA GLY A 117 -1.77 16.90 18.58
C GLY A 117 -2.34 16.96 17.16
N GLU A 118 -3.62 17.32 17.05
CA GLU A 118 -4.40 17.22 15.80
C GLU A 118 -3.85 18.10 14.68
N LEU A 119 -3.58 19.38 14.95
CA LEU A 119 -3.15 20.33 13.93
C LEU A 119 -1.79 19.93 13.34
N ALA A 120 -0.82 19.61 14.20
CA ALA A 120 0.50 19.16 13.76
C ALA A 120 0.41 17.88 12.93
N ALA A 121 -0.52 16.98 13.24
CA ALA A 121 -0.73 15.76 12.48
C ALA A 121 -1.32 15.99 11.10
N VAL A 122 -2.31 16.88 10.99
CA VAL A 122 -2.90 17.25 9.70
C VAL A 122 -1.86 17.94 8.82
N VAL A 123 -1.10 18.90 9.38
CA VAL A 123 -0.02 19.58 8.66
C VAL A 123 1.06 18.58 8.24
N GLY A 124 1.51 17.71 9.14
CA GLY A 124 2.54 16.73 8.82
C GLY A 124 2.09 15.68 7.79
N ALA A 125 0.84 15.24 7.83
CA ALA A 125 0.29 14.37 6.79
C ALA A 125 0.15 15.09 5.44
N ALA A 126 -0.25 16.36 5.43
CA ALA A 126 -0.30 17.17 4.21
C ALA A 126 1.10 17.37 3.60
N LEU A 127 2.11 17.67 4.43
CA LEU A 127 3.51 17.78 3.99
C LEU A 127 4.03 16.44 3.47
N PHE A 128 3.71 15.33 4.13
CA PHE A 128 4.03 13.99 3.64
C PHE A 128 3.44 13.74 2.26
N ILE A 129 2.13 13.98 2.08
CA ILE A 129 1.45 13.84 0.78
C ILE A 129 2.13 14.71 -0.28
N ALA A 130 2.35 16.00 0.01
CA ALA A 130 2.99 16.92 -0.92
C ALA A 130 4.40 16.44 -1.32
N MET A 131 5.20 15.95 -0.37
CA MET A 131 6.55 15.46 -0.65
C MET A 131 6.56 14.19 -1.49
N GLN A 132 5.62 13.27 -1.27
CA GLN A 132 5.50 12.08 -2.11
C GLN A 132 5.00 12.41 -3.53
N LEU A 133 4.19 13.47 -3.68
CA LEU A 133 3.56 13.80 -4.96
C LEU A 133 4.28 14.87 -5.79
N ILE A 134 5.20 15.65 -5.19
CA ILE A 134 5.98 16.64 -5.95
C ILE A 134 7.03 15.98 -6.86
N ALA A 135 7.53 14.81 -6.47
CA ALA A 135 8.50 14.07 -7.24
C ALA A 135 7.79 13.15 -8.25
N THR A 136 7.88 13.49 -9.54
CA THR A 136 7.37 12.65 -10.64
C THR A 136 7.73 11.17 -10.49
N PRO A 137 8.99 10.80 -10.18
CA PRO A 137 9.32 9.39 -9.97
C PRO A 137 8.48 8.75 -8.87
N ALA A 138 8.29 9.40 -7.72
CA ALA A 138 7.64 8.79 -6.57
C ALA A 138 6.19 8.38 -6.87
N TRP A 139 5.38 9.27 -7.46
CA TRP A 139 4.01 8.89 -7.80
C TRP A 139 3.90 8.00 -9.04
N ILE A 140 4.88 8.02 -9.96
CA ILE A 140 4.95 7.01 -11.04
C ILE A 140 5.20 5.63 -10.42
N TRP A 141 6.20 5.49 -9.57
CA TRP A 141 6.57 4.23 -8.93
C TRP A 141 5.48 3.69 -7.99
N TYR A 142 4.72 4.56 -7.34
CA TYR A 142 3.55 4.15 -6.53
C TYR A 142 2.30 3.87 -7.34
N GLY A 143 2.22 4.38 -8.56
CA GLY A 143 1.02 4.31 -9.39
C GLY A 143 1.11 3.35 -10.57
N SER A 144 2.21 2.62 -10.72
CA SER A 144 2.57 1.91 -11.95
C SER A 144 2.26 0.41 -11.93
N GLY A 145 1.61 -0.06 -10.86
CA GLY A 145 1.30 -1.47 -10.65
C GLY A 145 2.33 -2.22 -9.80
N LEU A 146 3.35 -1.51 -9.29
CA LEU A 146 4.46 -2.10 -8.54
C LEU A 146 4.19 -2.19 -7.04
N GLU A 147 4.98 -3.02 -6.38
CA GLU A 147 4.89 -3.31 -4.96
C GLU A 147 5.32 -2.15 -4.05
N ASN A 148 5.85 -1.06 -4.60
CA ASN A 148 6.46 0.03 -3.82
C ASN A 148 5.48 0.68 -2.82
N VAL A 149 4.26 1.00 -3.25
CA VAL A 149 3.25 1.59 -2.36
C VAL A 149 2.74 0.55 -1.33
N TRP A 150 2.76 -0.73 -1.70
CA TRP A 150 2.39 -1.83 -0.81
C TRP A 150 3.39 -1.99 0.33
N VAL A 151 4.68 -2.09 0.00
CA VAL A 151 5.79 -2.16 0.97
C VAL A 151 5.76 -0.93 1.88
N ALA A 152 5.70 0.28 1.30
CA ALA A 152 5.73 1.51 2.07
C ALA A 152 4.54 1.61 3.05
N THR A 153 3.33 1.32 2.58
CA THR A 153 2.13 1.32 3.41
C THR A 153 2.22 0.27 4.51
N GLY A 154 2.68 -0.93 4.17
CA GLY A 154 2.85 -2.03 5.13
C GLY A 154 3.90 -1.74 6.20
N LEU A 155 5.02 -1.10 5.85
CA LEU A 155 6.05 -0.67 6.81
C LEU A 155 5.52 0.41 7.76
N VAL A 156 4.77 1.40 7.25
CA VAL A 156 4.14 2.42 8.10
C VAL A 156 3.08 1.81 9.01
N LEU A 157 2.31 0.81 8.52
CA LEU A 157 1.37 0.04 9.34
C LEU A 157 2.09 -0.75 10.43
N LEU A 158 3.19 -1.44 10.10
CA LEU A 158 3.98 -2.20 11.06
C LEU A 158 4.53 -1.28 12.15
N LEU A 159 5.10 -0.13 11.79
CA LEU A 159 5.53 0.90 12.74
C LEU A 159 4.38 1.37 13.64
N TRP A 160 3.20 1.63 13.05
CA TRP A 160 2.00 2.01 13.79
C TRP A 160 1.59 0.95 14.80
N ILE A 161 1.59 -0.33 14.43
CA ILE A 161 1.27 -1.45 15.33
C ILE A 161 2.32 -1.55 16.44
N CYS A 162 3.61 -1.53 16.10
CA CYS A 162 4.71 -1.63 17.08
C CYS A 162 4.63 -0.52 18.14
N LEU A 163 4.38 0.73 17.73
CA LEU A 163 4.24 1.85 18.66
C LEU A 163 2.99 1.76 19.53
N ARG A 164 1.91 1.13 19.04
CA ARG A 164 0.69 0.87 19.83
C ARG A 164 0.93 -0.24 20.84
N THR A 165 1.58 -1.32 20.44
CA THR A 165 1.94 -2.45 21.30
C THR A 165 2.90 -2.02 22.41
N GLY A 166 3.96 -1.26 22.08
CA GLY A 166 4.91 -0.73 23.07
C GLY A 166 4.28 0.21 24.10
N ARG A 167 3.08 0.74 23.83
CA ARG A 167 2.28 1.56 24.76
C ARG A 167 1.17 0.77 25.46
N GLY A 168 1.25 -0.56 25.47
CA GLY A 168 0.33 -1.43 26.21
C GLY A 168 -0.98 -1.78 25.49
N VAL A 169 -1.11 -1.48 24.19
CA VAL A 169 -2.27 -1.96 23.40
C VAL A 169 -1.99 -3.38 22.93
N ALA A 170 -2.78 -4.35 23.36
CA ALA A 170 -2.60 -5.75 22.98
C ALA A 170 -2.94 -5.98 21.49
N LEU A 171 -1.95 -5.84 20.60
CA LEU A 171 -2.02 -6.13 19.16
C LEU A 171 -1.13 -7.34 18.78
N GLY A 172 -0.96 -8.28 19.70
CA GLY A 172 0.01 -9.38 19.65
C GLY A 172 0.08 -10.18 18.34
N PRO A 173 -1.03 -10.65 17.73
CA PRO A 173 -0.93 -11.34 16.44
C PRO A 173 -0.81 -10.40 15.24
N ALA A 174 -1.20 -9.13 15.40
CA ALA A 174 -1.31 -8.20 14.27
C ALA A 174 0.06 -7.73 13.73
N TRP A 175 1.08 -7.60 14.58
CA TRP A 175 2.42 -7.22 14.11
C TRP A 175 3.06 -8.33 13.28
N GLY A 176 2.89 -9.59 13.68
CA GLY A 176 3.39 -10.75 12.93
C GLY A 176 2.69 -10.87 11.56
N ALA A 177 1.37 -10.68 11.51
CA ALA A 177 0.63 -10.65 10.26
C ALA A 177 1.06 -9.50 9.34
N ALA A 178 1.23 -8.29 9.88
CA ALA A 178 1.70 -7.14 9.10
C ALA A 178 3.13 -7.35 8.58
N ALA A 179 4.04 -7.86 9.41
CA ALA A 179 5.40 -8.18 9.02
C ALA A 179 5.45 -9.26 7.93
N PHE A 180 4.63 -10.30 8.06
CA PHE A 180 4.48 -11.34 7.05
C PHE A 180 3.99 -10.77 5.71
N LEU A 181 2.96 -9.92 5.71
CA LEU A 181 2.45 -9.28 4.49
C LEU A 181 3.50 -8.37 3.84
N VAL A 182 4.25 -7.60 4.64
CA VAL A 182 5.37 -6.78 4.13
C VAL A 182 6.45 -7.67 3.52
N ALA A 183 6.84 -8.76 4.18
CA ALA A 183 7.81 -9.70 3.62
C ALA A 183 7.32 -10.33 2.31
N LEU A 184 6.01 -10.59 2.17
CA LEU A 184 5.44 -11.06 0.91
C LEU A 184 5.37 -9.99 -0.19
N THR A 185 5.47 -8.70 0.12
CA THR A 185 5.52 -7.65 -0.92
C THR A 185 6.88 -7.57 -1.60
N ARG A 186 7.97 -7.76 -0.84
CA ARG A 186 9.34 -7.87 -1.33
C ARG A 186 10.15 -8.79 -0.41
N PRO A 187 10.32 -10.08 -0.74
CA PRO A 187 10.97 -11.07 0.13
C PRO A 187 12.42 -10.73 0.51
N GLU A 188 13.10 -9.95 -0.31
CA GLU A 188 14.46 -9.46 -0.10
C GLU A 188 14.51 -8.21 0.80
N SER A 189 13.40 -7.48 0.97
CA SER A 189 13.36 -6.24 1.75
C SER A 189 13.77 -6.37 3.22
N PRO A 190 13.49 -7.49 3.93
CA PRO A 190 14.02 -7.71 5.28
C PRO A 190 15.56 -7.69 5.35
N VAL A 191 16.26 -8.08 4.27
CA VAL A 191 17.73 -8.06 4.22
C VAL A 191 18.26 -6.63 4.24
N TYR A 192 17.56 -5.68 3.61
CA TYR A 192 17.95 -4.26 3.61
C TYR A 192 17.74 -3.55 4.95
N VAL A 193 16.96 -4.13 5.87
CA VAL A 193 16.69 -3.57 7.20
C VAL A 193 17.57 -4.19 8.28
N ALA A 194 18.05 -5.42 8.09
CA ALA A 194 18.91 -6.13 9.04
C ALA A 194 20.42 -5.96 8.78
N GLY A 195 20.80 -5.43 7.61
CA GLY A 195 22.19 -5.18 7.20
C GLY A 195 22.76 -3.83 7.63
#